data_AF-A0AAV9TFN1-F1
#
_entry.id   AF-A0AAV9TFN1-F1
#
_cell.length_a   1.000
_cell.length_b   1.000
_cell.length_c   1.000
_cell.angle_alpha   90.00
_cell.angle_beta   90.00
_cell.angle_gamma   90.00
#
_symmetry.space_group_name_H-M   'P 1'
#
loop_
_entity.id
_entity.type
_entity.pdbx_description
1 polymer ?
#
loop_
_entity_poly.entity_id
_entity_poly.type
_entity_poly.pdbx_seq_one_letter_code
_entity_poly.pdbx_strand_id
1 'polypeptide(L)'
;MQAARRLGKRLPLLPPTRHAPSIRKIASLQREPAPPSARAQDHDRRDRYPPADALRQGSRVETSDGDVLLRRIGKCLSFGCTPQQTADAAALVRDIADNWLAIQMTLAARSPQVQDLVYTGALWKDNADRILDPSTPRPWKGIGRHAQLVRVGQEAAVRFLDYSLATAPPRYQKMWEKLRDEGERNHGHEVPPHLELADVWLAHVDNRVLQTQNVSALARLDSHKRFLDHGEFTLTVSIWSHRYIAKLADATVLVTYNTNTAHRNETFLNKELPRMADLGLDPPKAYHQAMQKGEAVLCAVEKLEKDTWDSADAVEDFGSASTD
;
A
#
# COMPACT_ATOMS: atom_id res chain seq x y z
N MET A 1 79.41 27.04 -16.60
CA MET A 1 80.22 27.14 -17.83
C MET A 1 80.81 25.76 -18.09
N GLN A 2 80.66 25.18 -19.30
CA GLN A 2 81.22 23.86 -19.74
C GLN A 2 80.73 22.61 -18.93
N ALA A 3 80.29 21.46 -19.46
CA ALA A 3 80.58 20.62 -20.66
C ALA A 3 81.62 19.50 -20.39
N ALA A 4 81.56 18.27 -20.93
CA ALA A 4 80.51 17.49 -21.64
C ALA A 4 81.02 16.04 -21.96
N ARG A 5 80.23 15.22 -22.70
CA ARG A 5 80.57 13.93 -23.41
C ARG A 5 80.51 12.64 -22.55
N ARG A 6 80.35 11.38 -23.04
CA ARG A 6 79.88 10.60 -24.26
C ARG A 6 79.93 9.08 -23.83
N LEU A 7 79.42 7.99 -24.45
CA LEU A 7 78.61 7.50 -25.61
C LEU A 7 78.23 6.01 -25.25
N GLY A 8 77.34 5.22 -25.88
CA GLY A 8 76.34 5.41 -26.96
C GLY A 8 76.41 4.37 -28.11
N LYS A 9 75.29 3.67 -28.43
CA LYS A 9 75.05 2.60 -29.47
C LYS A 9 75.22 1.13 -28.95
N ARG A 10 74.62 0.05 -29.51
CA ARG A 10 73.77 -0.21 -30.72
C ARG A 10 72.96 -1.54 -30.62
N LEU A 11 71.87 -1.70 -31.40
CA LEU A 11 71.24 -2.98 -31.86
C LEU A 11 71.87 -3.44 -33.22
N PRO A 12 71.44 -4.50 -33.98
CA PRO A 12 70.34 -5.51 -33.81
C PRO A 12 70.74 -7.00 -34.16
N LEU A 13 69.80 -7.98 -34.19
CA LEU A 13 69.44 -8.87 -35.35
C LEU A 13 68.77 -10.24 -35.03
N LEU A 14 68.06 -10.79 -36.05
CA LEU A 14 67.34 -12.08 -36.23
C LEU A 14 67.80 -12.69 -37.61
N PRO A 15 67.23 -13.76 -38.23
CA PRO A 15 66.14 -14.72 -37.90
C PRO A 15 66.73 -16.18 -37.82
N PRO A 16 66.40 -17.27 -38.58
CA PRO A 16 65.21 -17.69 -39.39
C PRO A 16 64.80 -19.21 -39.37
N THR A 17 63.66 -19.53 -40.01
CA THR A 17 63.27 -20.84 -40.67
C THR A 17 62.98 -22.10 -39.77
N ARG A 18 62.11 -23.07 -40.12
CA ARG A 18 61.15 -23.27 -41.26
C ARG A 18 60.10 -24.38 -40.96
N HIS A 19 59.14 -24.52 -41.90
CA HIS A 19 58.26 -25.68 -42.23
C HIS A 19 56.85 -25.81 -41.62
N ALA A 20 55.93 -26.24 -42.50
CA ALA A 20 54.60 -26.78 -42.24
C ALA A 20 54.27 -27.84 -43.31
N PRO A 21 53.62 -28.94 -42.92
CA PRO A 21 52.40 -29.44 -43.58
C PRO A 21 51.33 -29.81 -42.52
N SER A 22 50.05 -30.12 -42.76
CA SER A 22 49.08 -30.06 -43.87
C SER A 22 48.06 -31.20 -43.61
N ILE A 23 46.76 -30.88 -43.60
CA ILE A 23 45.61 -31.80 -43.78
C ILE A 23 45.16 -32.74 -42.63
N ARG A 24 43.95 -32.42 -42.13
CA ARG A 24 42.83 -33.26 -41.61
C ARG A 24 43.08 -34.37 -40.56
N LYS A 25 42.49 -34.15 -39.38
CA LYS A 25 41.51 -35.08 -38.78
C LYS A 25 40.25 -34.32 -38.37
N ILE A 26 39.09 -34.97 -38.45
CA ILE A 26 37.78 -34.42 -38.05
C ILE A 26 37.45 -34.95 -36.66
N ALA A 27 37.12 -34.07 -35.70
CA ALA A 27 36.56 -34.45 -34.41
C ALA A 27 35.63 -33.34 -33.88
N SER A 28 34.39 -33.74 -33.56
CA SER A 28 33.44 -33.08 -32.64
C SER A 28 33.58 -31.57 -32.37
N LEU A 29 32.79 -30.75 -33.07
CA LEU A 29 32.37 -29.43 -32.58
C LEU A 29 31.40 -29.62 -31.40
N GLN A 30 31.92 -29.67 -30.16
CA GLN A 30 31.10 -29.35 -29.00
C GLN A 30 30.93 -27.82 -28.93
N ARG A 31 29.71 -27.34 -29.22
CA ARG A 31 29.35 -25.95 -28.95
C ARG A 31 29.21 -25.76 -27.44
N GLU A 32 29.96 -24.82 -26.87
CA GLU A 32 29.56 -24.23 -25.60
C GLU A 32 28.19 -23.55 -25.78
N PRO A 33 27.27 -23.66 -24.80
CA PRO A 33 26.00 -22.95 -24.85
C PRO A 33 26.25 -21.45 -24.69
N ALA A 34 25.74 -20.65 -25.63
CA ALA A 34 25.78 -19.19 -25.52
C ALA A 34 25.04 -18.72 -24.25
N PRO A 35 25.47 -17.62 -23.60
CA PRO A 35 24.78 -17.09 -22.43
C PRO A 35 23.32 -16.76 -22.75
N PRO A 36 22.38 -17.01 -21.82
CA PRO A 36 20.95 -16.87 -22.09
C PRO A 36 20.60 -15.44 -22.48
N SER A 37 19.89 -15.28 -23.59
CA SER A 37 19.35 -14.01 -24.06
C SER A 37 18.50 -13.34 -22.98
N ALA A 38 18.59 -12.02 -22.84
CA ALA A 38 17.83 -11.24 -21.85
C ALA A 38 16.31 -11.49 -21.91
N ARG A 39 15.77 -11.89 -23.08
CA ARG A 39 14.36 -12.30 -23.22
C ARG A 39 13.96 -13.57 -22.46
N ALA A 40 14.92 -14.43 -22.07
CA ALA A 40 14.64 -15.61 -21.25
C ALA A 40 14.55 -15.27 -19.75
N GLN A 41 15.27 -14.23 -19.29
CA GLN A 41 15.28 -13.81 -17.90
C GLN A 41 14.00 -13.08 -17.46
N ASP A 42 13.23 -12.55 -18.43
CA ASP A 42 12.01 -11.78 -18.18
C ASP A 42 10.76 -12.66 -17.93
N HIS A 43 10.80 -13.94 -18.34
CA HIS A 43 9.78 -14.94 -17.98
C HIS A 43 10.04 -15.52 -16.58
N ASP A 44 11.28 -15.92 -16.28
CA ASP A 44 11.70 -16.52 -15.00
C ASP A 44 11.57 -15.58 -13.78
N ARG A 45 11.27 -14.30 -14.00
CA ARG A 45 10.90 -13.33 -12.97
C ARG A 45 9.45 -13.42 -12.50
N ARG A 46 8.54 -14.03 -13.25
CA ARG A 46 7.11 -14.11 -12.90
C ARG A 46 6.80 -15.22 -11.91
N ASP A 47 7.46 -16.36 -12.06
CA ASP A 47 7.16 -17.58 -11.30
C ASP A 47 7.90 -17.66 -9.94
N ARG A 48 8.58 -16.57 -9.54
CA ARG A 48 9.40 -16.51 -8.31
C ARG A 48 8.73 -15.80 -7.13
N TYR A 49 7.47 -15.38 -7.29
CA TYR A 49 6.59 -15.07 -6.17
C TYR A 49 5.72 -16.30 -5.87
N PRO A 50 5.55 -16.72 -4.60
CA PRO A 50 4.43 -17.58 -4.26
C PRO A 50 3.11 -16.83 -4.58
N PRO A 51 2.07 -17.49 -5.12
CA PRO A 51 0.82 -16.82 -5.44
C PRO A 51 0.23 -16.19 -4.18
N ALA A 52 0.01 -14.87 -4.22
CA ALA A 52 -0.47 -14.10 -3.06
C ALA A 52 -1.86 -14.56 -2.56
N ASP A 53 -2.59 -15.26 -3.41
CA ASP A 53 -3.92 -15.84 -3.16
C ASP A 53 -3.92 -16.91 -2.06
N ALA A 54 -2.78 -17.61 -1.86
CA ALA A 54 -2.67 -18.72 -0.92
C ALA A 54 -2.73 -18.33 0.58
N LEU A 55 -2.70 -17.03 0.89
CA LEU A 55 -2.78 -16.49 2.27
C LEU A 55 -3.75 -15.30 2.38
N ARG A 56 -4.66 -15.11 1.42
CA ARG A 56 -5.56 -13.93 1.35
C ARG A 56 -7.06 -14.24 1.31
N GLN A 57 -7.48 -15.40 1.83
CA GLN A 57 -8.87 -15.53 2.32
C GLN A 57 -9.01 -14.75 3.63
N GLY A 58 -9.26 -13.44 3.51
CA GLY A 58 -9.64 -12.60 4.65
C GLY A 58 -10.94 -13.09 5.29
N SER A 59 -11.13 -12.78 6.56
CA SER A 59 -12.36 -13.13 7.27
C SER A 59 -13.61 -12.52 6.63
N ARG A 60 -14.78 -13.08 6.96
CA ARG A 60 -16.07 -12.55 6.49
C ARG A 60 -16.28 -11.09 6.93
N VAL A 61 -15.75 -10.70 8.08
CA VAL A 61 -15.72 -9.29 8.53
C VAL A 61 -14.84 -8.45 7.61
N GLU A 62 -13.57 -8.79 7.41
CA GLU A 62 -12.60 -8.03 6.58
C GLU A 62 -13.02 -7.89 5.10
N THR A 63 -13.95 -8.73 4.64
CA THR A 63 -14.46 -8.75 3.26
C THR A 63 -15.89 -8.18 3.11
N SER A 64 -16.53 -7.74 4.19
CA SER A 64 -17.91 -7.21 4.17
C SER A 64 -17.95 -5.68 4.22
N ASP A 65 -18.53 -5.06 3.18
CA ASP A 65 -18.80 -3.62 3.12
C ASP A 65 -20.06 -3.23 3.91
N GLY A 66 -19.99 -2.10 4.62
CA GLY A 66 -21.12 -1.61 5.42
C GLY A 66 -22.33 -1.20 4.59
N ASP A 67 -22.16 -0.63 3.39
CA ASP A 67 -23.29 -0.32 2.50
C ASP A 67 -23.98 -1.58 1.93
N VAL A 68 -23.31 -2.73 1.89
CA VAL A 68 -23.94 -4.02 1.56
C VAL A 68 -24.80 -4.51 2.75
N LEU A 69 -24.31 -4.37 3.98
CA LEU A 69 -25.08 -4.73 5.19
C LEU A 69 -26.31 -3.82 5.36
N LEU A 70 -26.19 -2.52 5.10
CA LEU A 70 -27.33 -1.60 5.14
C LEU A 70 -28.38 -1.93 4.06
N ARG A 71 -27.98 -2.37 2.86
CA ARG A 71 -28.91 -2.83 1.82
C ARG A 71 -29.63 -4.14 2.21
N ARG A 72 -28.93 -5.07 2.87
CA ARG A 72 -29.53 -6.31 3.41
C ARG A 72 -30.64 -6.00 4.42
N ILE A 73 -30.37 -5.11 5.38
CA ILE A 73 -31.38 -4.63 6.33
C ILE A 73 -32.53 -3.89 5.60
N GLY A 74 -32.20 -3.06 4.60
CA GLY A 74 -33.19 -2.39 3.77
C GLY A 74 -34.17 -3.34 3.07
N LYS A 75 -33.69 -4.50 2.58
CA LYS A 75 -34.55 -5.56 2.02
C LYS A 75 -35.45 -6.20 3.09
N CYS A 76 -34.95 -6.43 4.31
CA CYS A 76 -35.76 -6.94 5.40
C CYS A 76 -36.94 -6.00 5.69
N LEU A 77 -36.67 -4.69 5.74
CA LEU A 77 -37.69 -3.66 5.94
C LEU A 77 -38.71 -3.56 4.78
N SER A 78 -38.31 -3.84 3.52
CA SER A 78 -39.22 -3.82 2.37
C SER A 78 -40.05 -5.09 2.19
N PHE A 79 -39.74 -6.17 2.90
CA PHE A 79 -40.56 -7.39 2.96
C PHE A 79 -41.58 -7.38 4.10
N GLY A 80 -41.56 -6.33 4.93
CA GLY A 80 -42.36 -6.23 6.15
C GLY A 80 -41.57 -6.72 7.38
N CYS A 81 -41.65 -5.94 8.46
CA CYS A 81 -41.06 -6.24 9.76
C CYS A 81 -42.09 -6.03 10.87
N THR A 82 -42.12 -6.91 11.87
CA THR A 82 -42.82 -6.64 13.13
C THR A 82 -42.22 -5.41 13.85
N PRO A 83 -42.93 -4.77 14.79
CA PRO A 83 -42.39 -3.64 15.54
C PRO A 83 -41.07 -3.93 16.26
N GLN A 84 -40.87 -5.16 16.74
CA GLN A 84 -39.60 -5.58 17.36
C GLN A 84 -38.47 -5.69 16.31
N GLN A 85 -38.71 -6.38 15.19
CA GLN A 85 -37.74 -6.48 14.10
C GLN A 85 -37.37 -5.12 13.51
N THR A 86 -38.32 -4.18 13.47
CA THR A 86 -38.07 -2.79 13.06
C THR A 86 -37.16 -2.06 14.05
N ALA A 87 -37.35 -2.27 15.36
CA ALA A 87 -36.47 -1.71 16.38
C ALA A 87 -35.05 -2.33 16.34
N ASP A 88 -34.96 -3.64 16.13
CA ASP A 88 -33.69 -4.38 16.00
C ASP A 88 -32.94 -3.95 14.73
N ALA A 89 -33.63 -3.85 13.59
CA ALA A 89 -33.10 -3.31 12.33
C ALA A 89 -32.59 -1.87 12.51
N ALA A 90 -33.35 -1.01 13.19
CA ALA A 90 -32.95 0.36 13.48
C ALA A 90 -31.77 0.45 14.46
N ALA A 91 -31.54 -0.56 15.31
CA ALA A 91 -30.32 -0.67 16.12
C ALA A 91 -29.11 -1.08 15.26
N LEU A 92 -29.26 -2.08 14.39
CA LEU A 92 -28.20 -2.54 13.49
C LEU A 92 -27.76 -1.46 12.49
N VAL A 93 -28.70 -0.68 11.92
CA VAL A 93 -28.38 0.45 11.03
C VAL A 93 -27.49 1.48 11.72
N ARG A 94 -27.75 1.80 13.00
CA ARG A 94 -26.92 2.72 13.78
C ARG A 94 -25.55 2.12 14.08
N ASP A 95 -25.48 0.87 14.55
CA ASP A 95 -24.21 0.21 14.87
C ASP A 95 -23.30 0.07 13.63
N ILE A 96 -23.88 -0.21 12.45
CA ILE A 96 -23.13 -0.22 11.19
C ILE A 96 -22.67 1.19 10.80
N ALA A 97 -23.53 2.20 10.91
CA ALA A 97 -23.19 3.58 10.58
C ALA A 97 -22.07 4.15 11.47
N ASP A 98 -22.16 3.91 12.78
CA ASP A 98 -21.26 4.50 13.77
C ASP A 98 -19.97 3.69 13.96
N ASN A 99 -20.03 2.34 13.94
CA ASN A 99 -18.91 1.48 14.34
C ASN A 99 -18.27 0.65 13.23
N TRP A 100 -18.93 0.34 12.11
CA TRP A 100 -18.38 -0.61 11.12
C TRP A 100 -17.06 -0.12 10.50
N LEU A 101 -16.97 1.18 10.17
CA LEU A 101 -15.74 1.77 9.64
C LEU A 101 -14.58 1.67 10.65
N ALA A 102 -14.85 1.88 11.94
CA ALA A 102 -13.85 1.76 13.00
C ALA A 102 -13.41 0.30 13.21
N ILE A 103 -14.32 -0.67 13.09
CA ILE A 103 -13.99 -2.10 13.07
C ILE A 103 -13.03 -2.41 11.91
N GLN A 104 -13.38 -2.03 10.68
CA GLN A 104 -12.55 -2.29 9.49
C GLN A 104 -11.14 -1.67 9.61
N MET A 105 -11.05 -0.42 10.07
CA MET A 105 -9.75 0.23 10.30
C MET A 105 -8.95 -0.45 11.41
N THR A 106 -9.59 -0.93 12.48
CA THR A 106 -8.91 -1.68 13.57
C THR A 106 -8.35 -3.01 13.09
N LEU A 107 -9.09 -3.74 12.24
CA LEU A 107 -8.65 -5.02 11.69
C LEU A 107 -7.44 -4.86 10.75
N ALA A 108 -7.47 -3.85 9.88
CA ALA A 108 -6.36 -3.56 8.96
C ALA A 108 -5.13 -2.95 9.64
N ALA A 109 -5.33 -2.11 10.68
CA ALA A 109 -4.25 -1.54 11.48
C ALA A 109 -3.62 -2.56 12.44
N ARG A 110 -4.41 -3.56 12.88
CA ARG A 110 -4.09 -4.53 13.96
C ARG A 110 -3.79 -3.91 15.32
N SER A 111 -3.98 -2.60 15.44
CA SER A 111 -3.60 -1.73 16.55
C SER A 111 -4.82 -1.28 17.38
N PRO A 112 -4.68 -1.06 18.70
CA PRO A 112 -5.64 -0.29 19.48
C PRO A 112 -5.58 1.23 19.21
N GLN A 113 -4.46 1.74 18.71
CA GLN A 113 -4.16 3.19 18.58
C GLN A 113 -4.51 3.75 17.19
N VAL A 114 -5.63 3.30 16.62
CA VAL A 114 -6.08 3.66 15.26
C VAL A 114 -6.25 5.18 15.08
N GLN A 115 -6.77 5.88 16.10
CA GLN A 115 -7.15 7.30 15.97
C GLN A 115 -5.95 8.23 15.70
N ASP A 116 -4.79 7.95 16.28
CA ASP A 116 -3.58 8.75 16.03
C ASP A 116 -2.99 8.47 14.65
N LEU A 117 -3.12 7.23 14.16
CA LEU A 117 -2.60 6.74 12.88
C LEU A 117 -3.48 7.07 11.67
N VAL A 118 -4.78 7.34 11.86
CA VAL A 118 -5.71 7.67 10.78
C VAL A 118 -5.50 9.10 10.30
N TYR A 119 -5.24 9.25 9.00
CA TYR A 119 -5.48 10.48 8.26
C TYR A 119 -6.93 10.51 7.79
N THR A 120 -7.62 11.65 7.93
CA THR A 120 -8.97 11.87 7.38
C THR A 120 -8.96 13.07 6.46
N GLY A 121 -9.57 12.92 5.29
CA GLY A 121 -9.66 13.98 4.28
C GLY A 121 -10.89 13.83 3.38
N ALA A 122 -11.06 14.76 2.45
CA ALA A 122 -12.14 14.73 1.46
C ALA A 122 -11.60 14.33 0.08
N LEU A 123 -12.25 13.35 -0.55
CA LEU A 123 -12.20 13.18 -2.01
C LEU A 123 -13.29 14.05 -2.63
N TRP A 124 -12.95 14.73 -3.71
CA TRP A 124 -13.87 15.56 -4.48
C TRP A 124 -14.17 14.88 -5.81
N LYS A 125 -15.44 14.90 -6.24
CA LYS A 125 -15.77 14.62 -7.63
C LYS A 125 -14.94 15.58 -8.51
N ASP A 126 -14.10 15.00 -9.37
CA ASP A 126 -13.23 15.77 -10.25
C ASP A 126 -14.07 16.73 -11.11
N ASN A 127 -13.81 18.02 -10.98
CA ASN A 127 -14.75 19.10 -11.34
C ASN A 127 -14.69 19.46 -12.84
N ALA A 128 -14.63 18.43 -13.69
CA ALA A 128 -14.80 18.55 -15.14
C ALA A 128 -16.16 19.16 -15.55
N ASP A 129 -17.13 19.20 -14.63
CA ASP A 129 -18.42 19.87 -14.80
C ASP A 129 -18.40 21.37 -14.41
N ARG A 130 -17.28 21.88 -13.85
CA ARG A 130 -17.02 23.33 -13.66
C ARG A 130 -16.22 23.94 -14.82
N ILE A 131 -16.17 23.27 -15.96
CA ILE A 131 -15.68 23.84 -17.22
C ILE A 131 -16.72 24.85 -17.72
N LEU A 132 -16.56 26.11 -17.29
CA LEU A 132 -17.32 27.27 -17.79
C LEU A 132 -16.84 27.74 -19.18
N ASP A 133 -15.70 27.23 -19.65
CA ASP A 133 -15.11 27.53 -20.95
C ASP A 133 -15.01 26.24 -21.81
N PRO A 134 -15.85 26.07 -22.85
CA PRO A 134 -15.88 24.87 -23.68
C PRO A 134 -14.60 24.64 -24.52
N SER A 135 -13.63 25.58 -24.53
CA SER A 135 -12.30 25.37 -25.12
C SER A 135 -11.37 24.51 -24.24
N THR A 136 -11.68 24.36 -22.95
CA THR A 136 -10.86 23.58 -22.01
C THR A 136 -10.83 22.09 -22.38
N PRO A 137 -9.66 21.48 -22.62
CA PRO A 137 -9.59 20.04 -22.90
C PRO A 137 -10.16 19.21 -21.75
N ARG A 138 -11.11 18.32 -22.06
CA ARG A 138 -11.71 17.42 -21.05
C ARG A 138 -10.61 16.52 -20.47
N PRO A 139 -10.46 16.41 -19.13
CA PRO A 139 -9.44 15.56 -18.53
C PRO A 139 -9.67 14.09 -18.89
N TRP A 140 -8.58 13.36 -19.15
CA TRP A 140 -8.61 11.93 -19.43
C TRP A 140 -9.28 11.18 -18.25
N LYS A 141 -10.38 10.46 -18.54
CA LYS A 141 -11.21 9.74 -17.56
C LYS A 141 -10.42 8.67 -16.80
N GLY A 142 -9.72 9.08 -15.75
CA GLY A 142 -8.90 8.20 -14.90
C GLY A 142 -7.80 8.94 -14.15
N ILE A 143 -7.10 9.88 -14.80
CA ILE A 143 -5.86 10.47 -14.27
C ILE A 143 -6.11 11.25 -12.96
N GLY A 144 -7.08 12.16 -12.95
CA GLY A 144 -7.45 12.94 -11.74
C GLY A 144 -8.02 12.10 -10.60
N ARG A 145 -8.52 10.89 -10.87
CA ARG A 145 -9.03 9.96 -9.83
C ARG A 145 -7.89 9.44 -8.97
N HIS A 146 -6.82 8.98 -9.63
CA HIS A 146 -5.67 8.39 -8.97
C HIS A 146 -4.82 9.47 -8.29
N ALA A 147 -4.72 10.68 -8.85
CA ALA A 147 -4.00 11.79 -8.22
C ALA A 147 -4.50 12.12 -6.80
N GLN A 148 -5.82 12.11 -6.57
CA GLN A 148 -6.38 12.33 -5.23
C GLN A 148 -6.07 11.18 -4.27
N LEU A 149 -6.19 9.93 -4.70
CA LEU A 149 -5.84 8.75 -3.89
C LEU A 149 -4.34 8.66 -3.59
N VAL A 150 -3.47 9.04 -4.54
CA VAL A 150 -2.02 9.15 -4.34
C VAL A 150 -1.71 10.15 -3.24
N ARG A 151 -2.31 11.35 -3.28
CA ARG A 151 -2.16 12.32 -2.17
C ARG A 151 -2.65 11.76 -0.85
N VAL A 152 -3.83 11.12 -0.80
CA VAL A 152 -4.34 10.48 0.44
C VAL A 152 -3.36 9.41 0.97
N GLY A 153 -2.69 8.66 0.08
CA GLY A 153 -1.61 7.74 0.43
C GLY A 153 -0.37 8.44 1.01
N GLN A 154 0.07 9.55 0.42
CA GLN A 154 1.20 10.35 0.92
C GLN A 154 0.90 10.97 2.29
N GLU A 155 -0.27 11.58 2.48
CA GLU A 155 -0.69 12.19 3.75
C GLU A 155 -0.78 11.14 4.88
N ALA A 156 -1.30 9.95 4.58
CA ALA A 156 -1.31 8.82 5.53
C ALA A 156 0.09 8.29 5.84
N ALA A 157 1.00 8.26 4.86
CA ALA A 157 2.41 7.89 5.06
C ALA A 157 3.12 8.91 5.97
N VAL A 158 2.95 10.21 5.74
CA VAL A 158 3.45 11.28 6.64
C VAL A 158 2.89 11.09 8.05
N ARG A 159 1.58 10.85 8.19
CA ARG A 159 0.93 10.63 9.49
C ARG A 159 1.53 9.45 10.27
N PHE A 160 1.89 8.35 9.59
CA PHE A 160 2.58 7.21 10.20
C PHE A 160 4.03 7.53 10.58
N LEU A 161 4.74 8.37 9.82
CA LEU A 161 6.09 8.83 10.16
C LEU A 161 6.08 9.80 11.35
N ASP A 162 5.11 10.73 11.43
CA ASP A 162 4.90 11.59 12.60
C ASP A 162 4.57 10.76 13.85
N TYR A 163 3.72 9.73 13.73
CA TYR A 163 3.45 8.80 14.83
C TYR A 163 4.69 7.99 15.22
N SER A 164 5.52 7.59 14.25
CA SER A 164 6.80 6.92 14.49
C SER A 164 7.78 7.80 15.26
N LEU A 165 7.83 9.10 14.95
CA LEU A 165 8.59 10.12 15.68
C LEU A 165 8.04 10.33 17.10
N ALA A 166 6.73 10.52 17.25
CA ALA A 166 6.07 10.79 18.52
C ALA A 166 6.17 9.62 19.51
N THR A 167 6.23 8.38 19.01
CA THR A 167 6.44 7.15 19.80
C THR A 167 7.91 6.73 19.89
N ALA A 168 8.85 7.51 19.34
CA ALA A 168 10.26 7.14 19.32
C ALA A 168 10.87 7.11 20.73
N PRO A 169 11.75 6.13 21.05
CA PRO A 169 12.56 6.18 22.25
C PRO A 169 13.31 7.53 22.36
N PRO A 170 13.42 8.17 23.53
CA PRO A 170 14.00 9.53 23.66
C PRO A 170 15.42 9.69 23.08
N ARG A 171 16.19 8.60 23.02
CA ARG A 171 17.52 8.53 22.36
C ARG A 171 17.49 8.73 20.83
N TYR A 172 16.34 8.50 20.18
CA TYR A 172 16.13 8.56 18.74
C TYR A 172 15.18 9.68 18.32
N GLN A 173 14.37 10.22 19.24
CA GLN A 173 13.44 11.32 18.97
C GLN A 173 14.14 12.52 18.28
N LYS A 174 15.30 12.95 18.80
CA LYS A 174 16.13 14.00 18.19
C LYS A 174 16.70 13.65 16.80
N MET A 175 16.79 12.37 16.48
CA MET A 175 17.26 11.91 15.16
C MET A 175 16.11 11.90 14.15
N TRP A 176 14.89 11.57 14.59
CA TRP A 176 13.65 11.74 13.83
C TRP A 176 13.33 13.22 13.56
N GLU A 177 13.45 14.09 14.57
CA GLU A 177 13.29 15.54 14.43
C GLU A 177 14.23 16.09 13.35
N LYS A 178 15.52 15.74 13.39
CA LYS A 178 16.49 16.11 12.34
C LYS A 178 16.11 15.56 10.96
N LEU A 179 15.67 14.30 10.88
CA LEU A 179 15.28 13.65 9.64
C LEU A 179 14.06 14.31 8.96
N ARG A 180 13.22 15.01 9.75
CA ARG A 180 12.10 15.84 9.29
C ARG A 180 12.50 17.30 9.01
N ASP A 181 13.31 17.91 9.87
CA ASP A 181 13.50 19.37 9.95
C ASP A 181 14.83 19.90 9.36
N GLU A 182 15.75 19.04 8.92
CA GLU A 182 17.07 19.44 8.39
C GLU A 182 17.28 19.19 6.88
N GLY A 183 16.34 18.52 6.21
CA GLY A 183 16.47 18.13 4.79
C GLY A 183 16.70 19.28 3.79
N GLU A 184 16.27 20.51 4.11
CA GLU A 184 16.40 21.68 3.21
C GLU A 184 17.67 22.53 3.42
N ARG A 185 18.44 22.31 4.50
CA ARG A 185 19.52 23.26 4.89
C ARG A 185 20.84 23.04 4.14
N ASN A 186 20.85 23.54 2.90
CA ASN A 186 22.00 23.56 1.98
C ASN A 186 23.22 24.34 2.52
N HIS A 187 24.11 23.66 3.25
CA HIS A 187 25.37 24.22 3.77
C HIS A 187 26.61 23.36 3.40
N GLY A 188 26.72 22.97 2.12
CA GLY A 188 28.00 22.58 1.50
C GLY A 188 28.20 21.08 1.27
N HIS A 189 28.18 20.69 -0.01
CA HIS A 189 28.69 19.44 -0.63
C HIS A 189 28.22 18.06 -0.13
N GLU A 190 27.85 17.86 1.13
CA GLU A 190 27.18 16.64 1.59
C GLU A 190 25.68 16.89 1.74
N VAL A 191 24.87 16.05 1.09
CA VAL A 191 23.40 16.09 1.25
C VAL A 191 23.06 15.42 2.58
N PRO A 192 22.36 16.10 3.51
CA PRO A 192 22.03 15.51 4.80
C PRO A 192 21.04 14.33 4.62
N PRO A 193 21.10 13.30 5.47
CA PRO A 193 20.18 12.18 5.38
C PRO A 193 18.72 12.62 5.55
N HIS A 194 17.88 12.28 4.58
CA HIS A 194 16.46 12.64 4.51
C HIS A 194 15.61 11.45 4.05
N LEU A 195 14.31 11.53 4.28
CA LEU A 195 13.30 10.63 3.71
C LEU A 195 12.60 11.30 2.52
N GLU A 196 12.36 10.53 1.47
CA GLU A 196 11.57 10.95 0.31
C GLU A 196 10.46 9.92 0.04
N LEU A 197 9.23 10.39 -0.21
CA LEU A 197 8.09 9.57 -0.61
C LEU A 197 8.10 9.39 -2.14
N ALA A 198 9.06 8.61 -2.63
CA ALA A 198 9.45 8.57 -4.04
C ALA A 198 8.36 8.09 -5.00
N ASP A 199 7.53 7.12 -4.59
CA ASP A 199 6.52 6.48 -5.46
C ASP A 199 5.27 6.06 -4.69
N VAL A 200 4.11 6.05 -5.36
CA VAL A 200 2.85 5.54 -4.80
C VAL A 200 2.09 4.73 -5.84
N TRP A 201 1.93 3.43 -5.60
CA TRP A 201 1.18 2.52 -6.48
C TRP A 201 -0.17 2.17 -5.86
N LEU A 202 -1.26 2.40 -6.61
CA LEU A 202 -2.62 2.08 -6.16
C LEU A 202 -3.01 0.65 -6.58
N ALA A 203 -3.72 -0.06 -5.71
CA ALA A 203 -4.30 -1.38 -5.94
C ALA A 203 -5.76 -1.43 -5.46
N HIS A 204 -6.55 -2.35 -6.02
CA HIS A 204 -7.95 -2.59 -5.64
C HIS A 204 -8.84 -1.32 -5.65
N VAL A 205 -8.60 -0.39 -6.59
CA VAL A 205 -9.30 0.90 -6.64
C VAL A 205 -10.76 0.72 -7.06
N ASP A 206 -11.68 1.06 -6.15
CA ASP A 206 -13.11 1.00 -6.39
C ASP A 206 -13.62 2.19 -7.21
N ASN A 207 -14.54 1.94 -8.15
CA ASN A 207 -15.21 2.98 -8.93
C ASN A 207 -16.00 4.00 -8.08
N ARG A 208 -16.39 3.63 -6.85
CA ARG A 208 -17.01 4.50 -5.82
C ARG A 208 -16.15 5.71 -5.47
N VAL A 209 -14.84 5.70 -5.75
CA VAL A 209 -13.92 6.86 -5.63
C VAL A 209 -14.41 8.11 -6.37
N LEU A 210 -15.24 7.96 -7.41
CA LEU A 210 -15.70 9.03 -8.30
C LEU A 210 -16.60 10.10 -7.66
N GLN A 211 -17.13 9.86 -6.46
CA GLN A 211 -18.08 10.78 -5.83
C GLN A 211 -17.41 11.60 -4.72
N THR A 212 -17.90 12.82 -4.49
CA THR A 212 -17.50 13.61 -3.33
C THR A 212 -17.89 12.86 -2.04
N GLN A 213 -16.90 12.65 -1.17
CA GLN A 213 -17.02 11.86 0.07
C GLN A 213 -15.84 12.12 1.00
N ASN A 214 -16.05 11.95 2.31
CA ASN A 214 -14.95 11.86 3.26
C ASN A 214 -14.32 10.46 3.19
N VAL A 215 -13.00 10.41 3.36
CA VAL A 215 -12.21 9.18 3.45
C VAL A 215 -11.35 9.19 4.69
N SER A 216 -11.15 8.00 5.26
CA SER A 216 -10.04 7.75 6.19
C SER A 216 -9.01 6.86 5.53
N ALA A 217 -7.75 7.09 5.84
CA ALA A 217 -6.63 6.30 5.38
C ALA A 217 -5.68 6.00 6.54
N LEU A 218 -5.15 4.79 6.59
CA LEU A 218 -4.19 4.35 7.60
C LEU A 218 -3.03 3.66 6.92
N ALA A 219 -1.82 4.13 7.22
CA ALA A 219 -0.56 3.54 6.78
C ALA A 219 0.05 2.67 7.87
N ARG A 220 0.76 1.62 7.46
CA ARG A 220 1.62 0.78 8.30
C ARG A 220 2.88 0.39 7.53
N LEU A 221 3.95 0.01 8.23
CA LEU A 221 5.11 -0.61 7.57
C LEU A 221 4.70 -1.96 6.95
N ASP A 222 5.23 -2.26 5.77
CA ASP A 222 4.95 -3.50 5.03
C ASP A 222 6.23 -4.31 4.76
N SER A 223 7.29 -3.64 4.29
CA SER A 223 8.58 -4.28 4.07
C SER A 223 9.73 -3.29 4.21
N HIS A 224 10.75 -3.64 4.98
CA HIS A 224 12.05 -2.96 5.03
C HIS A 224 13.18 -3.84 4.47
N LYS A 225 12.85 -4.91 3.72
CA LYS A 225 13.82 -5.91 3.23
C LYS A 225 14.91 -5.34 2.30
N ARG A 226 14.65 -4.20 1.65
CA ARG A 226 15.58 -3.51 0.74
C ARG A 226 16.30 -2.33 1.40
N PHE A 227 16.15 -2.14 2.71
CA PHE A 227 16.66 -0.96 3.41
C PHE A 227 18.19 -0.90 3.48
N LEU A 228 18.85 -2.04 3.72
CA LEU A 228 20.32 -2.08 3.77
C LEU A 228 20.92 -1.79 2.39
N ASP A 229 20.49 -2.52 1.37
CA ASP A 229 21.06 -2.42 0.02
C ASP A 229 20.73 -1.08 -0.67
N HIS A 230 19.48 -0.60 -0.52
CA HIS A 230 18.98 0.54 -1.30
C HIS A 230 18.57 1.77 -0.45
N GLY A 231 18.37 1.63 0.86
CA GLY A 231 17.73 2.66 1.69
C GLY A 231 16.20 2.63 1.61
N GLU A 232 15.62 1.61 0.96
CA GLU A 232 14.20 1.53 0.64
C GLU A 232 13.38 0.76 1.69
N PHE A 233 12.24 1.32 2.08
CA PHE A 233 11.16 0.60 2.75
C PHE A 233 9.79 0.99 2.20
N THR A 234 8.81 0.08 2.26
CA THR A 234 7.45 0.31 1.76
C THR A 234 6.44 0.34 2.88
N LEU A 235 5.56 1.35 2.83
CA LEU A 235 4.36 1.41 3.66
C LEU A 235 3.15 0.92 2.86
N THR A 236 2.28 0.13 3.47
CA THR A 236 0.95 -0.18 2.93
C THR A 236 -0.06 0.74 3.57
N VAL A 237 -0.82 1.44 2.73
CA VAL A 237 -1.95 2.30 3.12
C VAL A 237 -3.24 1.63 2.67
N SER A 238 -4.20 1.50 3.58
CA SER A 238 -5.58 1.17 3.23
C SER A 238 -6.45 2.43 3.32
N ILE A 239 -7.37 2.61 2.38
CA ILE A 239 -8.23 3.80 2.25
C ILE A 239 -9.69 3.36 2.23
N TRP A 240 -10.53 3.99 3.05
CA TRP A 240 -11.97 3.69 3.18
C TRP A 240 -12.86 4.90 2.97
N SER A 241 -14.07 4.67 2.47
CA SER A 241 -15.14 5.66 2.37
C SER A 241 -15.95 5.74 3.64
N HIS A 242 -16.22 6.96 4.12
CA HIS A 242 -17.25 7.21 5.13
C HIS A 242 -18.67 7.11 4.55
N ARG A 243 -18.82 7.37 3.24
CA ARG A 243 -20.12 7.40 2.56
C ARG A 243 -20.65 6.01 2.19
N TYR A 244 -19.75 5.08 1.89
CA TYR A 244 -20.08 3.68 1.58
C TYR A 244 -19.70 2.72 2.72
N ILE A 245 -19.05 3.21 3.78
CA ILE A 245 -18.65 2.43 4.96
C ILE A 245 -17.85 1.17 4.53
N ALA A 246 -16.96 1.39 3.55
CA ALA A 246 -16.41 0.38 2.65
C ALA A 246 -14.96 0.72 2.28
N LYS A 247 -14.16 -0.27 1.90
CA LYS A 247 -12.79 -0.03 1.42
C LYS A 247 -12.81 0.50 -0.02
N LEU A 248 -12.05 1.56 -0.30
CA LEU A 248 -11.95 2.18 -1.63
C LEU A 248 -10.67 1.81 -2.39
N ALA A 249 -9.56 1.59 -1.69
CA ALA A 249 -8.28 1.27 -2.30
C ALA A 249 -7.28 0.69 -1.28
N ASP A 250 -6.25 0.04 -1.79
CA ASP A 250 -4.93 -0.01 -1.17
C ASP A 250 -3.95 0.89 -1.94
N ALA A 251 -2.92 1.38 -1.26
CA ALA A 251 -1.77 2.02 -1.86
C ALA A 251 -0.48 1.51 -1.23
N THR A 252 0.54 1.24 -2.04
CA THR A 252 1.90 0.98 -1.57
C THR A 252 2.72 2.24 -1.80
N VAL A 253 3.24 2.83 -0.72
CA VAL A 253 4.10 4.01 -0.75
C VAL A 253 5.55 3.56 -0.58
N LEU A 254 6.42 3.90 -1.53
CA LEU A 254 7.86 3.74 -1.39
C LEU A 254 8.43 4.92 -0.60
N VAL A 255 9.18 4.62 0.45
CA VAL A 255 9.99 5.59 1.18
C VAL A 255 11.46 5.27 0.94
N THR A 256 12.21 6.23 0.44
CA THR A 256 13.66 6.14 0.25
C THR A 256 14.37 6.95 1.32
N TYR A 257 15.38 6.35 1.96
CA TYR A 257 16.27 7.00 2.90
C TYR A 257 17.60 7.31 2.22
N ASN A 258 17.78 8.57 1.84
CA ASN A 258 18.92 9.01 1.07
C ASN A 258 20.14 9.16 1.99
N THR A 259 21.04 8.18 1.97
CA THR A 259 22.26 8.17 2.77
C THR A 259 23.34 7.30 2.14
N ASN A 260 24.60 7.55 2.53
CA ASN A 260 25.75 6.72 2.15
C ASN A 260 25.53 5.25 2.55
N THR A 261 25.70 4.35 1.57
CA THR A 261 25.52 2.90 1.73
C THR A 261 26.36 2.31 2.86
N ALA A 262 27.58 2.81 3.05
CA ALA A 262 28.60 2.23 3.92
C ALA A 262 28.24 2.18 5.42
N HIS A 263 27.23 2.94 5.87
CA HIS A 263 26.87 3.06 7.30
C HIS A 263 25.40 2.68 7.60
N ARG A 264 24.62 2.22 6.60
CA ARG A 264 23.16 2.00 6.76
C ARG A 264 22.82 1.00 7.87
N ASN A 265 23.60 -0.06 8.01
CA ASN A 265 23.54 -1.05 9.08
C ASN A 265 23.58 -0.43 10.49
N GLU A 266 24.36 0.63 10.68
CA GLU A 266 24.59 1.26 11.99
C GLU A 266 23.58 2.36 12.33
N THR A 267 22.81 2.84 11.34
CA THR A 267 21.85 3.94 11.50
C THR A 267 20.78 3.65 12.55
N PHE A 268 20.23 4.72 13.13
CA PHE A 268 19.09 4.60 14.03
C PHE A 268 17.84 4.08 13.30
N LEU A 269 17.65 4.47 12.03
CA LEU A 269 16.50 4.05 11.24
C LEU A 269 16.50 2.52 10.99
N ASN A 270 17.66 1.89 10.77
CA ASN A 270 17.76 0.42 10.74
C ASN A 270 17.29 -0.26 12.04
N LYS A 271 17.41 0.43 13.18
CA LYS A 271 17.02 -0.05 14.52
C LYS A 271 15.58 0.32 14.87
N GLU A 272 15.02 1.32 14.20
CA GLU A 272 13.63 1.76 14.33
C GLU A 272 12.69 1.03 13.37
N LEU A 273 13.14 0.60 12.18
CA LEU A 273 12.30 -0.10 11.21
C LEU A 273 11.69 -1.42 11.74
N PRO A 274 12.36 -2.22 12.57
CA PRO A 274 11.71 -3.31 13.30
C PRO A 274 10.62 -2.80 14.25
N ARG A 275 10.90 -1.79 15.08
CA ARG A 275 9.90 -1.14 15.95
C ARG A 275 8.71 -0.60 15.15
N MET A 276 8.94 -0.06 13.96
CA MET A 276 7.90 0.44 13.05
C MET A 276 7.09 -0.68 12.38
N ALA A 277 7.61 -1.90 12.28
CA ALA A 277 6.80 -3.06 11.94
C ALA A 277 5.90 -3.45 13.11
N ASP A 278 6.42 -3.34 14.34
CA ASP A 278 5.69 -3.60 15.59
C ASP A 278 4.73 -2.45 15.99
N LEU A 279 4.84 -1.26 15.37
CA LEU A 279 3.93 -0.13 15.57
C LEU A 279 2.54 -0.46 14.99
N GLY A 280 1.72 -1.06 15.85
CA GLY A 280 0.39 -1.57 15.52
C GLY A 280 0.27 -3.10 15.61
N LEU A 281 1.28 -3.81 16.12
CA LEU A 281 1.25 -5.26 16.37
C LEU A 281 1.30 -5.58 17.88
N ASP A 282 0.37 -5.03 18.67
CA ASP A 282 0.26 -5.33 20.11
C ASP A 282 -1.17 -5.16 20.63
N PRO A 283 -1.63 -6.03 21.55
CA PRO A 283 -1.73 -7.48 21.46
C PRO A 283 -3.09 -7.89 20.84
N PRO A 284 -3.36 -9.18 20.54
CA PRO A 284 -4.59 -9.65 19.89
C PRO A 284 -5.95 -9.20 20.48
N LYS A 285 -6.01 -8.59 21.67
CA LYS A 285 -7.27 -8.16 22.30
C LYS A 285 -8.08 -7.18 21.44
N ALA A 286 -7.46 -6.12 20.90
CA ALA A 286 -8.18 -5.11 20.11
C ALA A 286 -8.71 -5.72 18.79
N TYR A 287 -7.87 -6.47 18.10
CA TYR A 287 -8.22 -7.22 16.89
C TYR A 287 -9.33 -8.26 17.15
N HIS A 288 -9.23 -9.08 18.20
CA HIS A 288 -10.28 -10.03 18.57
C HIS A 288 -11.60 -9.34 18.96
N GLN A 289 -11.55 -8.19 19.65
CA GLN A 289 -12.76 -7.43 19.97
C GLN A 289 -13.41 -6.82 18.73
N ALA A 290 -12.62 -6.32 17.76
CA ALA A 290 -13.13 -5.86 16.47
C ALA A 290 -13.74 -7.01 15.66
N MET A 291 -13.08 -8.17 15.59
CA MET A 291 -13.60 -9.39 14.96
C MET A 291 -14.91 -9.86 15.61
N GLN A 292 -14.96 -9.92 16.95
CA GLN A 292 -16.13 -10.37 17.69
C GLN A 292 -17.32 -9.43 17.49
N LYS A 293 -17.10 -8.11 17.47
CA LYS A 293 -18.14 -7.12 17.12
C LYS A 293 -18.60 -7.29 15.66
N GLY A 294 -17.65 -7.45 14.74
CA GLY A 294 -17.93 -7.64 13.32
C GLY A 294 -18.82 -8.86 13.06
N GLU A 295 -18.45 -10.03 13.58
CA GLU A 295 -19.27 -11.24 13.44
C GLU A 295 -20.59 -11.15 14.20
N ALA A 296 -20.67 -10.43 15.34
CA ALA A 296 -21.94 -10.20 16.02
C ALA A 296 -22.93 -9.39 15.16
N VAL A 297 -22.45 -8.34 14.47
CA VAL A 297 -23.26 -7.57 13.50
C VAL A 297 -23.67 -8.44 12.32
N LEU A 298 -22.74 -9.21 11.73
CA LEU A 298 -23.05 -10.09 10.60
C LEU A 298 -24.10 -11.17 10.96
N CYS A 299 -23.94 -11.83 12.10
CA CYS A 299 -24.90 -12.82 12.59
C CYS A 299 -26.26 -12.19 12.94
N ALA A 300 -26.30 -10.94 13.41
CA ALA A 300 -27.55 -10.24 13.70
C ALA A 300 -28.30 -9.81 12.43
N VAL A 301 -27.58 -9.38 11.38
CA VAL A 301 -28.16 -9.17 10.04
C VAL A 301 -28.70 -10.48 9.48
N GLU A 302 -27.95 -11.57 9.58
CA GLU A 302 -28.36 -12.90 9.07
C GLU A 302 -29.52 -13.51 9.86
N LYS A 303 -29.69 -13.15 11.13
CA LYS A 303 -30.90 -13.46 11.89
C LYS A 303 -32.09 -12.65 11.37
N LEU A 304 -31.92 -11.33 11.21
CA LEU A 304 -32.99 -10.45 10.70
C LEU A 304 -33.48 -10.88 9.31
N GLU A 305 -32.57 -11.28 8.41
CA GLU A 305 -32.93 -11.80 7.08
C GLU A 305 -33.79 -13.07 7.19
N LYS A 306 -33.39 -14.05 8.00
CA LYS A 306 -34.12 -15.31 8.21
C LYS A 306 -35.44 -15.14 8.94
N ASP A 307 -35.52 -14.17 9.86
CA ASP A 307 -36.75 -13.85 10.56
C ASP A 307 -37.73 -13.03 9.68
N THR A 308 -37.34 -12.61 8.47
CA THR A 308 -38.15 -11.78 7.55
C THR A 308 -38.32 -12.42 6.16
N TRP A 309 -37.36 -12.20 5.24
CA TRP A 309 -37.49 -12.57 3.84
C TRP A 309 -36.82 -13.90 3.46
N ASP A 310 -35.79 -14.34 4.20
CA ASP A 310 -35.06 -15.60 3.99
C ASP A 310 -35.70 -16.74 4.80
N SER A 311 -37.04 -16.82 4.74
CA SER A 311 -37.87 -17.85 5.36
C SER A 311 -38.76 -18.53 4.31
N ALA A 312 -39.14 -19.79 4.56
CA ALA A 312 -39.95 -20.56 3.61
C ALA A 312 -41.39 -20.02 3.44
N ASP A 313 -41.86 -19.24 4.42
CA ASP A 313 -43.21 -18.67 4.48
C ASP A 313 -43.21 -17.14 4.18
N ALA A 314 -42.09 -16.59 3.70
CA ALA A 314 -41.94 -15.17 3.43
C ALA A 314 -42.84 -14.68 2.30
N VAL A 315 -43.62 -13.62 2.57
CA VAL A 315 -44.43 -12.90 1.59
C VAL A 315 -43.86 -11.49 1.43
N GLU A 316 -43.70 -11.03 0.19
CA GLU A 316 -43.18 -9.69 -0.12
C GLU A 316 -44.28 -8.64 0.13
N ASP A 317 -44.11 -7.80 1.16
CA ASP A 317 -45.07 -6.73 1.50
C ASP A 317 -45.05 -5.61 0.45
N PHE A 318 -45.86 -5.79 -0.58
CA PHE A 318 -46.27 -4.73 -1.51
C PHE A 318 -47.17 -3.72 -0.78
N GLY A 319 -46.53 -2.92 0.08
CA GLY A 319 -47.12 -2.06 1.10
C GLY A 319 -48.49 -1.52 0.72
N SER A 320 -49.51 -2.00 1.43
CA SER A 320 -50.92 -1.80 1.10
C SER A 320 -51.35 -0.33 1.23
N ALA A 321 -51.12 0.43 0.15
CA ALA A 321 -51.64 1.77 -0.03
C ALA A 321 -53.18 1.74 -0.08
N SER A 322 -53.80 1.84 1.09
CA SER A 322 -55.25 1.98 1.25
C SER A 322 -55.71 3.21 0.48
N THR A 323 -56.51 2.99 -0.56
CA THR A 323 -57.08 4.04 -1.41
C THR A 323 -58.41 4.50 -0.84
N ASP A 324 -58.32 5.34 0.19
CA ASP A 324 -59.39 6.25 0.63
C ASP A 324 -59.37 7.56 -0.19
#